data_AF-A0A355RWP2-F1
#
_entry.id   AF-A0A355RWP2-F1
#
_cell.length_a   1.000
_cell.length_b   1.000
_cell.length_c   1.000
_cell.angle_alpha   90.00
_cell.angle_beta   90.00
_cell.angle_gamma   90.00
#
_symmetry.space_group_name_H-M   'P 1'
#
loop_
_entity.id
_entity.type
_entity.pdbx_description
1 polymer ?
#
loop_
_entity_poly.entity_id
_entity_poly.type
_entity_poly.pdbx_seq_one_letter_code
_entity_poly.pdbx_strand_id
1 'polypeptide(L)' 'GFMTLGEKIGKDTLYKYIDAFGFSKPTGIDVTFEEPGYKMPISKVGPVELANISFGQGITVTPIQMAS' A
#
# COMPACT_ATOMS: atom_id res chain seq x y z
N GLY A 1 4.89 8.91 15.59
CA GLY A 1 5.76 9.29 14.45
C GLY A 1 5.03 9.08 13.15
N PHE A 2 5.16 7.89 12.55
CA PHE A 2 4.50 7.53 11.28
C PHE A 2 2.97 7.51 11.36
N MET A 3 2.37 7.05 12.47
CA MET A 3 0.92 7.10 12.68
C MET A 3 0.36 8.52 12.62
N THR A 4 0.96 9.45 13.36
CA THR A 4 0.56 10.86 13.38
C THR A 4 0.74 11.54 12.02
N LEU A 5 1.75 11.12 11.25
CA LEU A 5 1.95 11.59 9.89
C LEU A 5 0.88 11.01 8.94
N GLY A 6 0.56 9.72 9.06
CA GLY A 6 -0.52 9.06 8.31
C GLY A 6 -1.89 9.68 8.58
N GLU A 7 -2.18 10.01 9.85
CA GLU A 7 -3.39 10.74 10.23
C GLU A 7 -3.44 12.15 9.62
N LYS A 8 -2.33 12.89 9.61
CA LYS A 8 -2.26 14.24 9.01
C LYS A 8 -2.37 14.23 7.49
N ILE A 9 -1.80 13.23 6.83
CA ILE A 9 -1.85 13.07 5.37
C ILE A 9 -3.23 12.59 4.92
N GLY A 10 -3.90 11.79 5.75
CA GLY A 10 -5.20 11.22 5.47
C GLY A 10 -5.13 9.98 4.58
N LYS A 11 -6.12 9.11 4.72
CA LYS A 11 -6.19 7.81 4.02
C LYS A 11 -6.19 7.95 2.50
N ASP A 12 -6.88 8.95 1.95
CA ASP A 12 -6.99 9.15 0.50
C ASP A 12 -5.64 9.48 -0.13
N THR A 13 -4.89 10.39 0.48
CA THR A 13 -3.55 10.78 0.01
C THR A 13 -2.56 9.64 0.20
N LEU A 14 -2.61 8.93 1.33
CA LEU A 14 -1.75 7.77 1.57
C LEU A 14 -1.98 6.67 0.53
N TYR A 15 -3.25 6.37 0.24
CA TYR A 15 -3.63 5.38 -0.78
C TYR A 15 -3.24 5.81 -2.19
N LYS A 16 -3.33 7.11 -2.50
CA LYS A 16 -2.84 7.66 -3.77
C LYS A 16 -1.33 7.41 -3.94
N TYR A 17 -0.54 7.55 -2.87
CA TYR A 17 0.88 7.22 -2.93
C TYR A 17 1.12 5.72 -3.08
N ILE A 18 0.42 4.87 -2.32
CA ILE A 18 0.50 3.41 -2.45
C ILE A 18 0.21 2.96 -3.89
N ASP A 19 -0.78 3.58 -4.53
CA ASP A 19 -1.09 3.34 -5.95
C ASP A 19 -0.02 3.86 -6.91
N ALA A 20 0.55 5.03 -6.62
CA ALA A 20 1.61 5.62 -7.44
C ALA A 20 2.90 4.79 -7.41
N PHE A 21 3.19 4.13 -6.29
CA PHE A 21 4.32 3.18 -6.16
C PHE A 21 4.08 1.84 -6.87
N GLY A 22 2.89 1.58 -7.42
CA GLY A 22 2.64 0.35 -8.18
C GLY A 22 2.47 -0.91 -7.34
N PHE A 23 2.41 -0.80 -6.00
CA PHE A 23 2.26 -1.92 -5.06
C PHE A 23 0.99 -2.77 -5.25
N SER A 24 0.02 -2.30 -6.04
CA SER A 24 -1.22 -3.00 -6.35
C SER A 24 -1.37 -3.35 -7.83
N LYS A 25 -0.31 -3.18 -8.63
CA LYS A 25 -0.30 -3.51 -10.05
C LYS A 25 0.87 -4.47 -10.34
N PRO A 26 0.70 -5.41 -11.29
CA PRO A 26 1.82 -6.15 -11.83
C PRO A 26 2.82 -5.14 -12.44
N THR A 27 4.10 -5.35 -12.15
CA THR A 27 5.23 -4.56 -12.65
C THR A 27 5.41 -4.75 -14.16
N GLY A 28 4.82 -5.80 -14.74
CA GLY A 28 4.84 -6.04 -16.19
C GLY A 28 6.17 -6.59 -16.71
N ILE A 29 6.97 -7.15 -15.80
CA ILE A 29 8.19 -7.88 -16.13
C ILE A 29 7.75 -9.24 -16.68
N ASP A 30 8.47 -9.78 -17.67
CA ASP A 30 8.13 -11.01 -18.41
C ASP A 30 8.35 -12.27 -17.56
N VAL A 31 7.66 -12.35 -16.41
CA VAL A 31 7.70 -13.43 -15.44
C VAL A 31 6.31 -14.05 -15.37
N THR A 32 6.21 -15.33 -15.73
CA THR A 32 5.00 -16.10 -15.55
C THR A 32 4.65 -16.18 -14.07
N PHE A 33 3.40 -15.87 -13.69
CA PHE A 33 2.88 -15.83 -12.31
C PHE A 33 3.29 -14.61 -11.45
N GLU A 34 3.34 -13.41 -12.02
CA GLU A 34 3.35 -12.20 -11.19
C GLU A 34 2.01 -12.05 -10.43
N GLU A 35 2.05 -12.18 -9.11
CA GLU A 35 0.89 -11.97 -8.25
C GLU A 35 0.75 -10.47 -7.91
N PRO A 36 -0.43 -9.85 -8.12
CA PRO A 36 -0.63 -8.48 -7.70
C PRO A 36 -0.62 -8.43 -6.17
N GLY A 37 0.22 -7.56 -5.60
CA GLY A 37 0.16 -7.20 -4.19
C GLY A 37 -1.25 -6.84 -3.73
N TYR A 38 -1.55 -7.12 -2.46
CA TYR A 38 -2.86 -6.87 -1.85
C TYR A 38 -2.83 -5.62 -0.99
N LYS A 39 -3.82 -4.74 -1.18
CA LYS A 39 -4.14 -3.65 -0.25
C LYS A 39 -5.58 -3.73 0.19
N MET A 40 -5.82 -3.42 1.45
CA MET A 40 -7.17 -3.33 2.00
C MET A 40 -7.97 -2.22 1.31
N PRO A 41 -9.26 -2.39 0.98
CA PRO A 41 -10.06 -1.34 0.36
C PRO A 41 -10.15 -0.10 1.26
N ILE A 42 -9.98 1.10 0.70
CA ILE A 42 -9.99 2.37 1.46
C ILE A 42 -11.30 2.61 2.24
N SER A 43 -12.40 2.03 1.75
CA SER A 43 -13.72 2.06 2.41
C SER A 43 -13.75 1.29 3.72
N LYS A 44 -12.85 0.32 3.91
CA LYS A 44 -12.70 -0.44 5.15
C LYS A 44 -11.61 0.11 6.08
N VAL A 45 -10.86 1.13 5.65
CA VAL A 45 -9.77 1.72 6.45
C VAL A 45 -10.34 2.69 7.48
N GLY A 46 -10.32 2.25 8.73
CA GLY A 46 -10.54 3.08 9.91
C GLY A 46 -9.26 3.74 10.42
N PRO A 47 -9.33 4.46 11.54
CA PRO A 47 -8.16 5.14 12.12
C PRO A 47 -7.08 4.16 12.61
N VAL A 48 -7.46 2.98 13.10
CA VAL A 48 -6.53 1.94 13.55
C VAL A 48 -5.80 1.32 12.36
N GLU A 49 -6.53 1.02 11.29
CA GLU A 49 -5.94 0.48 10.06
C GLU A 49 -5.06 1.52 9.36
N LEU A 50 -5.46 2.79 9.37
CA LEU A 50 -4.64 3.88 8.85
C LEU A 50 -3.31 3.98 9.59
N ALA A 51 -3.35 3.87 10.93
CA ALA A 51 -2.16 3.81 11.74
C ALA A 51 -1.30 2.61 11.32
N ASN A 52 -1.85 1.39 11.25
CA ASN A 52 -1.12 0.19 10.86
C ASN A 52 -0.45 0.29 9.49
N ILE A 53 -1.19 0.80 8.49
CA ILE A 53 -0.70 0.97 7.13
C ILE A 53 0.42 2.00 7.08
N SER A 54 0.35 3.07 7.89
CA SER A 54 1.38 4.11 7.92
C SER A 54 2.78 3.60 8.30
N PHE A 55 2.89 2.44 8.96
CA PHE A 55 4.15 1.77 9.29
C PHE A 55 4.31 0.39 8.63
N GLY A 56 3.51 0.09 7.59
CA GLY A 56 3.72 -1.06 6.71
C GLY A 56 2.93 -2.34 7.06
N GLN A 57 2.01 -2.29 8.03
CA GLN A 57 1.12 -3.42 8.33
C GLN A 57 -0.24 -3.28 7.63
N GLY A 58 -0.68 -4.32 6.92
CA GLY A 58 -1.97 -4.34 6.20
C GLY A 58 -1.87 -4.16 4.69
N ILE A 59 -0.65 -4.13 4.14
CA ILE A 59 -0.36 -4.20 2.71
C ILE A 59 0.60 -5.36 2.48
N THR A 60 0.33 -6.17 1.47
CA THR A 60 1.23 -7.23 1.01
C THR A 60 1.77 -6.85 -0.34
N VAL A 61 3.09 -6.83 -0.49
CA VAL A 61 3.78 -6.56 -1.76
C VAL A 61 4.73 -7.71 -2.07
N THR A 62 4.92 -8.02 -3.34
CA THR A 62 5.97 -8.95 -3.74
C THR A 62 7.34 -8.27 -3.61
N PRO A 63 8.44 -9.02 -3.40
CA PRO A 63 9.77 -8.41 -3.32
C PRO A 63 10.14 -7.57 -4.54
N ILE A 64 9.64 -7.92 -5.72
CA ILE A 64 9.91 -7.16 -6.95
C ILE A 64 9.12 -5.85 -7.01
N GLN A 65 7.89 -5.83 -6.49
CA GLN A 65 7.10 -4.61 -6.31
C GLN A 65 7.74 -3.66 -5.28
N MET A 66 8.45 -4.17 -4.27
CA MET A 66 9.15 -3.32 -3.30
C MET A 66 10.37 -2.62 -3.90
N ALA A 67 11.00 -3.22 -4.92
CA ALA A 67 12.22 -2.72 -5.54
C ALA A 67 11.98 -1.83 -6.79
N SER A 68 10.72 -1.71 -7.23
CA SER A 68 10.32 -0.96 -8.44
C SER A 68 9.88 0.47 -8.16
#